data_AF-A0AAV8TST6-F1
#
_entry.id   AF-A0AAV8TST6-F1
#
_cell.length_a   1.000
_cell.length_b   1.000
_cell.length_c   1.000
_cell.angle_alpha   90.00
_cell.angle_beta   90.00
_cell.angle_gamma   90.00
#
_symmetry.space_group_name_H-M   'P 1'
#
loop_
_entity.id
_entity.type
_entity.pdbx_description
1 polymer ?
#
loop_
_entity_poly.entity_id
_entity_poly.type
_entity_poly.pdbx_seq_one_letter_code
_entity_poly.pdbx_strand_id
1 'polypeptide(L)'
;MKAVNLIKEFKLQKMKESETAKECFDRLLDIVNKVRLLGIVFDDSRIVQKNLFTVLEKYEASITTLENMRDLSKITLAELWSMRQNGFVEGALPVKHHDKKKE
;
A
#
# COMPACT_ATOMS: atom_id res chain seq x y z
N MET A 1 16.02 -25.34 -15.38
CA MET A 1 16.21 -24.35 -14.29
C MET A 1 15.54 -22.99 -14.53
N LYS A 2 15.16 -22.61 -15.76
CA LYS A 2 14.63 -21.26 -16.08
C LYS A 2 13.33 -20.88 -15.32
N ALA A 3 12.36 -21.79 -15.25
CA ALA A 3 11.09 -21.51 -14.58
C ALA A 3 11.20 -21.34 -13.07
N VAL A 4 12.03 -22.16 -12.41
CA VAL A 4 12.23 -22.09 -10.95
C VAL A 4 12.82 -20.72 -10.57
N ASN A 5 13.70 -20.17 -11.41
CA ASN A 5 14.26 -18.84 -11.21
C ASN A 5 13.20 -17.75 -11.35
N LEU A 6 12.31 -17.84 -12.35
CA LEU A 6 11.19 -16.89 -12.52
C LEU A 6 10.20 -16.94 -11.33
N ILE A 7 9.90 -18.14 -10.82
CA ILE A 7 9.03 -18.29 -9.64
C ILE A 7 9.70 -17.68 -8.41
N LYS A 8 11.03 -17.83 -8.27
CA LYS A 8 11.79 -17.20 -7.18
C LYS A 8 11.78 -15.67 -7.33
N GLU A 9 11.99 -15.16 -8.54
CA GLU A 9 11.91 -13.73 -8.85
C GLU A 9 10.53 -13.16 -8.50
N PHE A 10 9.46 -13.84 -8.90
CA PHE A 10 8.08 -13.48 -8.55
C PHE A 10 7.87 -13.38 -7.03
N LYS A 11 8.37 -14.36 -6.26
CA LYS A 11 8.24 -14.36 -4.79
C LYS A 11 9.00 -13.22 -4.14
N LEU A 12 10.20 -12.93 -4.63
CA LEU A 12 11.08 -11.89 -4.09
C LEU A 12 10.68 -10.47 -4.52
N GLN A 13 9.71 -10.33 -5.43
CA GLN A 13 9.28 -9.00 -5.85
C GLN A 13 8.68 -8.20 -4.70
N LYS A 14 9.10 -6.93 -4.64
CA LYS A 14 8.58 -5.91 -3.73
C LYS A 14 8.33 -4.63 -4.53
N MET A 15 7.37 -3.86 -4.06
CA MET A 15 7.04 -2.57 -4.65
C MET A 15 8.10 -1.55 -4.24
N LYS A 16 8.60 -0.77 -5.19
CA LYS A 16 9.54 0.31 -4.87
C LYS A 16 8.81 1.52 -4.30
N GLU A 17 9.53 2.37 -3.58
CA GLU A 17 8.98 3.60 -3.00
C GLU A 17 8.44 4.55 -4.08
N SER A 18 9.19 4.73 -5.17
CA SER A 18 8.82 5.58 -6.31
C SER A 18 7.88 4.90 -7.32
N GLU A 19 7.67 3.60 -7.20
CA GLU A 19 6.85 2.83 -8.13
C GLU A 19 5.36 2.96 -7.80
N THR A 20 4.55 3.09 -8.85
CA THR A 20 3.09 3.07 -8.75
C THR A 20 2.57 1.63 -8.70
N ALA A 21 1.37 1.43 -8.14
CA ALA A 21 0.80 0.08 -8.02
C ALA A 21 0.66 -0.61 -9.39
N LYS A 22 0.30 0.18 -10.42
CA LYS A 22 0.20 -0.29 -11.80
C LYS A 22 1.53 -0.84 -12.33
N GLU A 23 2.62 -0.08 -12.20
CA GLU A 23 3.95 -0.52 -12.67
C GLU A 23 4.42 -1.80 -11.97
N CYS A 24 4.13 -1.93 -10.67
CA CYS A 24 4.40 -3.16 -9.92
C CYS A 24 3.60 -4.35 -10.48
N PHE A 25 2.31 -4.17 -10.77
CA PHE A 25 1.45 -5.21 -11.32
C PHE A 25 1.89 -5.63 -12.73
N ASP A 26 2.23 -4.67 -13.59
CA ASP A 26 2.72 -4.93 -14.94
C ASP A 26 3.99 -5.80 -14.92
N ARG A 27 4.91 -5.53 -13.99
CA ARG A 27 6.12 -6.35 -13.80
C ARG A 27 5.84 -7.75 -13.27
N LEU A 28 4.94 -7.89 -12.30
CA LEU A 28 4.54 -9.20 -11.78
C LEU A 28 3.86 -10.04 -12.87
N LEU A 29 3.03 -9.40 -13.71
CA LEU A 29 2.35 -10.06 -14.82
C LEU A 29 3.33 -10.52 -15.91
N ASP A 30 4.36 -9.73 -16.21
CA ASP A 30 5.42 -10.13 -17.16
C ASP A 30 6.13 -11.43 -16.70
N ILE A 31 6.44 -11.56 -15.41
CA ILE A 31 7.05 -12.79 -14.86
C ILE A 31 6.08 -13.97 -14.99
N VAL A 32 4.80 -13.77 -14.64
CA VAL A 32 3.76 -14.80 -14.76
C VAL A 32 3.63 -15.28 -16.21
N ASN A 33 3.61 -14.36 -17.17
CA ASN A 33 3.50 -14.68 -18.58
C ASN A 33 4.71 -15.51 -19.06
N LYS A 34 5.92 -15.15 -18.63
CA LYS A 34 7.13 -15.95 -18.92
C LYS A 34 7.03 -17.36 -18.33
N VAL A 35 6.49 -17.53 -17.13
CA VAL A 35 6.27 -18.87 -16.53
C VAL A 35 5.25 -19.67 -17.33
N ARG A 36 4.14 -19.05 -17.74
CA ARG A 36 3.09 -19.69 -18.54
C ARG A 36 3.56 -20.10 -19.93
N LEU A 37 4.39 -19.27 -20.58
CA LEU A 37 5.01 -19.58 -21.87
C LEU A 37 5.95 -20.79 -21.79
N LEU A 38 6.47 -21.12 -20.60
CA LEU A 38 7.23 -22.35 -20.37
C LEU A 38 6.34 -23.59 -20.12
N GLY A 39 5.02 -23.46 -20.30
CA GLY A 39 4.05 -24.56 -20.14
C GLY A 39 3.73 -24.90 -18.68
N ILE A 40 4.10 -24.03 -17.73
CA ILE A 40 3.86 -24.26 -16.30
C ILE A 40 2.55 -23.60 -15.90
N VAL A 41 1.67 -24.40 -15.31
CA VAL A 41 0.44 -23.90 -14.70
C VAL A 41 0.81 -23.01 -13.51
N PHE A 42 0.42 -21.75 -13.59
CA PHE A 42 0.62 -20.77 -12.53
C PHE A 42 -0.74 -20.20 -12.12
N ASP A 43 -1.11 -20.52 -10.88
CA ASP A 43 -2.44 -20.32 -10.32
C ASP A 43 -2.78 -18.82 -10.15
N ASP A 44 -3.94 -18.41 -10.66
CA ASP A 44 -4.43 -17.03 -10.58
C ASP A 44 -4.64 -16.55 -9.15
N SER A 45 -5.06 -17.42 -8.23
CA SER A 45 -5.22 -17.07 -6.82
C SER A 45 -3.89 -16.66 -6.19
N ARG A 46 -2.78 -17.33 -6.56
CA ARG A 46 -1.43 -16.98 -6.08
C ARG A 46 -0.98 -15.65 -6.66
N ILE A 47 -1.36 -15.34 -7.89
CA ILE A 47 -1.09 -14.04 -8.52
C ILE A 47 -1.81 -12.94 -7.77
N VAL A 48 -3.12 -13.10 -7.56
CA VAL A 48 -3.95 -12.11 -6.85
C VAL A 48 -3.45 -11.90 -5.42
N GLN A 49 -3.18 -12.97 -4.67
CA GLN A 49 -2.64 -12.88 -3.31
C GLN A 49 -1.30 -12.15 -3.26
N LYS A 50 -0.37 -12.47 -4.17
CA LYS A 50 0.94 -11.79 -4.22
C LYS A 50 0.79 -10.30 -4.52
N ASN A 51 -0.07 -9.93 -5.49
CA ASN A 51 -0.32 -8.53 -5.84
C ASN A 51 -0.89 -7.73 -4.66
N LEU A 52 -1.90 -8.28 -3.97
CA LEU A 52 -2.47 -7.66 -2.77
C LEU A 52 -1.42 -7.49 -1.68
N PHE A 53 -0.66 -8.55 -1.39
CA PHE A 53 0.38 -8.53 -0.37
C PHE A 53 1.46 -7.47 -0.66
N THR A 54 1.97 -7.41 -1.89
CA THR A 54 3.03 -6.48 -2.27
C THR A 54 2.58 -5.02 -2.21
N VAL A 55 1.31 -4.73 -2.53
CA VAL A 55 0.76 -3.38 -2.38
C VAL A 55 0.53 -3.05 -0.91
N LEU A 56 -0.07 -3.95 -0.14
CA LEU A 56 -0.34 -3.74 1.29
C LEU A 56 0.95 -3.54 2.10
N GLU A 57 2.02 -4.29 1.80
CA GLU A 57 3.33 -4.14 2.45
C GLU A 57 3.87 -2.69 2.36
N LYS A 58 3.61 -2.00 1.23
CA LYS A 58 3.99 -0.58 1.07
C LYS A 58 3.19 0.36 1.99
N TYR A 59 1.95 0.00 2.31
CA TYR A 59 1.05 0.83 3.10
C TYR A 59 0.94 0.37 4.56
N GLU A 60 1.60 -0.72 4.95
CA GLU A 60 1.54 -1.31 6.29
C GLU A 60 1.89 -0.28 7.37
N ALA A 61 2.96 0.50 7.17
CA ALA A 61 3.34 1.57 8.08
C ALA A 61 2.24 2.64 8.18
N SER A 62 1.67 3.08 7.06
CA SER A 62 0.59 4.07 7.05
C SER A 62 -0.70 3.55 7.69
N ILE A 63 -1.04 2.29 7.46
CA ILE A 63 -2.19 1.61 8.09
C ILE A 63 -1.97 1.51 9.59
N THR A 64 -0.80 1.04 10.02
CA THR A 64 -0.42 0.94 11.44
C THR A 64 -0.46 2.30 12.13
N THR A 65 0.08 3.34 11.50
CA THR A 65 -0.01 4.72 12.00
C THR A 65 -1.48 5.15 12.11
N LEU A 66 -2.29 4.91 11.07
CA LEU A 66 -3.71 5.27 11.07
C LEU A 66 -4.51 4.55 12.17
N GLU A 67 -4.26 3.26 12.38
CA GLU A 67 -4.87 2.45 13.45
C GLU A 67 -4.49 2.96 14.84
N ASN A 68 -3.23 3.35 15.05
CA ASN A 68 -2.73 3.85 16.32
C ASN A 68 -3.18 5.30 16.62
N MET A 69 -3.55 6.07 15.60
CA MET A 69 -3.68 7.52 15.72
C MET A 69 -4.97 8.02 16.35
N ARG A 70 -6.08 7.24 16.34
CA ARG A 70 -7.36 7.49 17.06
C ARG A 70 -8.46 6.59 16.51
N ASP A 71 -9.58 6.55 17.23
CA ASP A 71 -10.87 5.99 16.79
C ASP A 71 -11.22 6.45 15.36
N LEU A 72 -11.02 5.55 14.39
CA LEU A 72 -11.21 5.77 12.95
C LEU A 72 -12.60 6.31 12.61
N SER A 73 -13.58 6.09 13.48
CA SER A 73 -14.95 6.61 13.35
C SER A 73 -15.05 8.14 13.38
N LYS A 74 -13.98 8.83 13.81
CA LYS A 74 -13.94 10.29 13.97
C LYS A 74 -13.15 11.02 12.89
N ILE A 75 -12.49 10.29 11.98
CA ILE A 75 -11.71 10.89 10.88
C ILE A 75 -12.65 11.20 9.71
N THR A 76 -12.63 12.45 9.23
CA THR A 76 -13.37 12.86 8.03
C THR A 76 -12.58 12.59 6.75
N LEU A 77 -13.28 12.44 5.62
CA LEU A 77 -12.65 12.20 4.32
C LEU A 77 -11.69 13.33 3.90
N ALA A 78 -11.98 14.58 4.30
CA ALA A 78 -11.14 15.73 4.02
C ALA A 78 -9.81 15.71 4.80
N GLU A 79 -9.85 15.26 6.06
CA GLU A 79 -8.66 15.07 6.88
C GLU A 79 -7.79 13.95 6.33
N LEU A 80 -8.40 12.81 5.97
CA LEU A 80 -7.70 11.70 5.33
C LEU A 80 -7.01 12.11 4.02
N TRP A 81 -7.70 12.90 3.18
CA TRP A 81 -7.14 13.42 1.95
C TRP A 81 -5.94 14.35 2.20
N SER A 82 -6.05 15.21 3.20
CA SER A 82 -4.99 16.14 3.59
C SER A 82 -3.77 15.40 4.16
N MET A 83 -3.98 14.36 4.98
CA MET A 83 -2.91 13.51 5.53
C MET A 83 -2.12 12.80 4.42
N ARG A 84 -2.80 12.34 3.37
CA ARG A 84 -2.16 11.71 2.20
C ARG A 84 -1.27 12.69 1.44
N GLN A 85 -1.70 13.95 1.30
CA GLN A 85 -1.03 14.92 0.44
C GLN A 85 0.11 15.67 1.13
N ASN A 86 0.03 15.89 2.44
CA ASN A 86 0.96 16.78 3.14
C ASN A 86 2.02 16.05 3.98
N GLY A 87 2.01 14.71 4.03
CA GLY A 87 2.76 13.97 5.03
C GLY A 87 2.20 14.24 6.43
N PHE A 88 2.27 13.24 7.31
CA PHE A 88 1.74 13.38 8.66
C PHE A 88 2.55 14.43 9.44
N VAL A 89 2.08 15.67 9.43
CA VAL A 89 2.63 16.73 10.29
C VAL A 89 2.00 16.53 11.66
N GLU A 90 2.72 15.80 12.51
CA GLU A 90 2.43 15.69 13.93
C GLU A 90 2.53 17.10 14.54
N GLY A 91 1.41 17.83 14.62
CA GLY A 91 1.40 19.13 15.31
C GLY A 91 0.39 20.19 14.92
N ALA A 92 -0.56 19.99 14.01
CA ALA A 92 -1.49 21.06 13.63
C ALA A 92 -2.98 20.69 13.81
N LEU A 93 -3.40 20.49 15.05
CA LEU A 93 -4.77 20.79 15.44
C LEU A 93 -4.83 22.30 15.76
N PRO A 94 -5.62 23.13 15.05
CA PRO A 94 -5.96 24.44 15.57
C PRO A 94 -6.84 24.21 16.81
N VAL A 95 -6.24 24.39 17.98
CA VAL A 95 -6.97 24.56 19.23
C VAL A 95 -7.89 25.75 19.02
N LYS A 96 -9.17 25.48 18.78
CA LYS A 96 -10.20 26.51 18.92
C LYS A 96 -10.32 26.81 20.41
N HIS A 97 -9.52 27.76 20.88
CA HIS A 97 -9.80 28.48 22.11
C HIS A 97 -11.13 29.20 21.91
N HIS A 98 -12.21 28.62 22.45
CA HIS A 98 -13.42 29.39 22.70
C HIS A 98 -13.18 30.17 23.99
N ASP A 99 -12.53 31.32 23.84
CA ASP A 99 -12.50 32.37 24.83
C ASP A 99 -13.92 32.98 24.87
N LYS A 100 -14.76 32.49 25.78
CA LYS A 100 -15.94 33.25 26.22
C LYS A 100 -15.62 33.84 27.58
N LYS A 101 -15.24 35.11 27.51
CA LYS A 101 -15.17 36.06 28.63
C LYS A 101 -16.37 35.89 29.56
N LYS A 102 -16.06 35.93 30.86
CA LYS A 102 -16.96 36.36 31.93
C LYS A 102 -17.67 37.66 31.54
N GLU A 103 -18.99 37.64 31.53
CA GLU A 103 -19.86 38.44 32.40
C GLU A 103 -21.27 37.83 32.42
#